data_AF-A0A7Y3UNG9-F1
#
_entry.id   AF-A0A7Y3UNG9-F1
#
_cell.length_a   1.000
_cell.length_b   1.000
_cell.length_c   1.000
_cell.angle_alpha   90.00
_cell.angle_beta   90.00
_cell.angle_gamma   90.00
#
_symmetry.space_group_name_H-M   'P 1'
#
loop_
_entity.id
_entity.type
_entity.pdbx_description
1 polymer ?
#
loop_
_entity_poly.entity_id
_entity_poly.type
_entity_poly.pdbx_seq_one_letter_code
_entity_poly.pdbx_strand_id
1 'polypeptide(L)' 'MQGNIFFPFRGETSYRTVLKITDENSHSYEMYMIEKDGTKFLTMKTAYTKKSKG' A
#
# COMPACT_ATOMS: atom_id res chain seq x y z
N MET A 1 7.84 1.09 -1.11
CA MET A 1 8.14 0.68 -2.50
C MET A 1 7.25 1.48 -3.44
N GLN A 2 7.74 1.92 -4.60
CA GLN A 2 6.95 2.65 -5.60
C GLN A 2 7.17 2.01 -6.97
N GLY A 3 6.15 2.03 -7.81
CA GLY A 3 6.24 1.57 -9.20
C GLY A 3 5.10 2.11 -10.05
N ASN A 4 5.07 1.70 -11.32
CA ASN A 4 4.02 2.04 -12.26
C ASN A 4 3.33 0.77 -12.77
N ILE A 5 2.02 0.84 -12.96
CA ILE A 5 1.20 -0.22 -13.55
C ILE A 5 0.46 0.39 -14.74
N PHE A 6 0.49 -0.30 -15.88
CA PHE A 6 -0.29 0.09 -17.04
C PHE A 6 -1.64 -0.63 -17.04
N PHE A 7 -2.72 0.14 -17.05
CA PHE A 7 -4.07 -0.38 -17.22
C PHE A 7 -4.54 -0.09 -18.65
N PRO A 8 -5.00 -1.09 -19.42
CA PRO A 8 -5.38 -0.89 -20.83
C PRO A 8 -6.42 0.22 -21.07
N PHE A 9 -7.29 0.47 -20.10
CA PHE A 9 -8.40 1.43 -20.18
C PHE A 9 -8.19 2.71 -19.34
N ARG A 10 -7.10 2.81 -18.56
CA ARG A 10 -6.77 3.98 -17.71
C ARG A 10 -5.39 4.56 -17.98
N GLY A 11 -4.56 3.86 -18.75
CA GLY A 11 -3.17 4.22 -19.00
C GLY A 11 -2.25 3.89 -17.83
N GLU A 12 -1.07 4.49 -17.84
CA GLU A 12 -0.08 4.33 -16.77
C GLU A 12 -0.54 5.02 -15.48
N THR A 13 -0.48 4.28 -14.38
CA THR A 13 -0.82 4.74 -13.03
C THR A 13 0.30 4.37 -12.09
N SER A 14 0.69 5.27 -11.20
CA SER A 14 1.72 4.97 -10.20
C SER A 14 1.08 4.32 -8.97
N TYR A 15 1.81 3.42 -8.32
CA TYR A 15 1.44 2.88 -7.02
C TYR A 15 2.55 3.11 -6.00
N ARG A 16 2.16 3.31 -4.75
CA ARG A 16 3.06 3.43 -3.62
C ARG A 16 2.61 2.52 -2.48
N THR A 17 3.51 1.66 -2.07
CA THR A 17 3.39 0.84 -0.89
C THR A 17 4.12 1.48 0.29
N VAL A 18 3.45 1.52 1.43
CA VAL A 18 3.98 1.92 2.74
C VAL A 18 3.84 0.75 3.70
N LEU A 19 4.95 0.32 4.30
CA LEU A 19 4.95 -0.56 5.47
C LEU A 19 5.07 0.33 6.71
N LYS A 20 4.10 0.20 7.61
CA LYS A 20 4.07 0.86 8.91
C LYS A 20 4.26 -0.19 10.00
N ILE A 21 5.39 -0.12 10.68
CA ILE A 21 5.70 -0.94 11.85
C ILE A 21 5.30 -0.10 13.06
N THR A 22 4.30 -0.57 13.82
CA THR A 22 3.79 0.16 14.98
C THR A 22 4.46 -0.33 16.27
N ASP A 23 4.71 -1.63 16.35
CA ASP A 23 5.52 -2.28 17.39
C ASP A 23 6.13 -3.57 16.81
N GLU A 24 6.91 -4.31 17.61
CA GLU A 24 7.59 -5.55 17.19
C GLU A 24 6.63 -6.64 16.66
N ASN A 25 5.36 -6.59 17.07
CA ASN A 25 4.32 -7.54 16.71
C ASN A 25 3.28 -6.98 15.74
N SER A 26 3.11 -5.66 15.66
CA SER A 26 2.05 -5.00 14.89
C SER A 26 2.59 -4.30 13.65
N HIS A 27 2.18 -4.82 12.49
CA HIS A 27 2.59 -4.31 11.18
C HIS A 27 1.35 -3.98 10.35
N SER A 28 1.41 -2.89 9.60
CA SER A 28 0.38 -2.47 8.66
C SER A 28 1.02 -2.22 7.29
N TYR A 29 0.42 -2.79 6.26
CA TYR A 29 0.79 -2.59 4.87
C TYR A 29 -0.31 -1.79 4.19
N GLU A 30 0.04 -0.65 3.62
CA GLU A 30 -0.87 0.21 2.87
C GLU A 30 -0.37 0.36 1.44
N MET A 31 -1.27 0.21 0.48
CA MET A 31 -1.02 0.44 -0.95
C MET A 31 -1.89 1.58 -1.42
N TYR A 32 -1.25 2.54 -2.07
CA TYR A 32 -1.88 3.71 -2.65
C TYR A 32 -1.73 3.67 -4.16
N MET A 33 -2.81 3.95 -4.88
CA MET A 33 -2.79 4.29 -6.29
C MET A 33 -2.68 5.81 -6.41
N ILE A 34 -1.84 6.30 -7.30
CA ILE A 34 -1.57 7.71 -7.53
C ILE A 34 -1.95 8.01 -8.97
N GLU A 35 -2.99 8.82 -9.14
CA GLU A 35 -3.44 9.29 -10.45
C GLU A 35 -2.53 10.39 -10.99
N LYS A 36 -2.69 10.72 -12.29
CA LYS A 36 -1.84 11.69 -12.99
C LYS A 36 -1.95 13.11 -12.43
N ASP A 37 -3.07 13.46 -11.82
CA ASP A 37 -3.31 14.73 -11.14
C ASP A 37 -2.69 14.79 -9.73
N GLY A 38 -2.08 13.69 -9.27
CA GLY A 38 -1.49 13.55 -7.95
C GLY A 38 -2.46 13.05 -6.87
N THR A 39 -3.73 12.82 -7.20
CA THR A 39 -4.73 12.28 -6.28
C THR A 39 -4.33 10.86 -5.85
N LYS A 40 -4.44 10.58 -4.55
CA LYS A 40 -4.04 9.30 -3.96
C LYS A 40 -5.25 8.55 -3.43
N PHE A 41 -5.41 7.32 -3.90
CA PHE A 41 -6.46 6.41 -3.45
C PHE A 41 -5.85 5.26 -2.66
N LEU A 42 -6.33 5.03 -1.44
CA LEU A 42 -5.98 3.82 -0.69
C LEU A 42 -6.68 2.63 -1.36
N THR A 43 -5.90 1.75 -1.97
CA THR A 43 -6.42 0.57 -2.70
C THR A 43 -6.35 -0.70 -1.89
N MET A 44 -5.40 -0.79 -0.95
CA MET A 44 -5.31 -1.93 -0.04
C MET A 44 -4.75 -1.49 1.30
N LYS A 45 -5.33 -2.01 2.38
CA LYS A 45 -4.80 -1.88 3.73
C LYS A 45 -4.92 -3.22 4.45
N THR A 46 -3.78 -3.76 4.85
CA THR A 46 -3.71 -5.02 5.59
C THR A 46 -2.93 -4.77 6.87
N ALA A 47 -3.53 -5.05 8.02
CA ALA A 47 -2.87 -4.99 9.31
C ALA A 47 -2.81 -6.40 9.90
N TYR A 48 -1.66 -6.76 10.47
CA TYR A 48 -1.51 -8.01 11.20
C TYR A 48 -0.76 -7.77 12.52
N THR A 49 -1.18 -8.51 13.53
CA THR A 49 -0.51 -8.58 14.82
C THR A 49 -0.01 -10.01 15.01
N LYS A 50 1.29 -10.17 15.19
CA LYS A 50 1.89 -11.46 15.55
C LYS A 50 1.44 -11.81 16.96
N LYS A 51 0.63 -12.85 17.11
CA LYS A 51 0.38 -13.44 18.43
C LYS A 51 1.64 -14.17 18.87
N SER A 52 2.26 -13.70 19.95
CA SER A 52 3.29 -14.47 20.64
C SER A 52 2.64 -15.73 21.20
N LYS A 53 3.08 -16.92 20.78
CA LYS A 53 2.72 -18.15 21.47
C LYS A 53 3.51 -18.16 22.77
N GLY A 54 2.83 -17.88 23.88
CA GLY A 54 3.34 -18.14 25.23
C GLY A 54 3.46 -19.64 25.49
#